data_AF-A0A1J4WLS7-F1
#
_entry.id   AF-A0A1J4WLS7-F1
#
_cell.length_a   1.000
_cell.length_b   1.000
_cell.length_c   1.000
_cell.angle_alpha   90.00
_cell.angle_beta   90.00
_cell.angle_gamma   90.00
#
_symmetry.space_group_name_H-M   'P 1'
#
loop_
_entity.id
_entity.type
_entity.pdbx_description
1 polymer ?
#
loop_
_entity_poly.entity_id
_entity_poly.type
_entity_poly.pdbx_seq_one_letter_code
_entity_poly.pdbx_strand_id
1 'polypeptide(L)'
;MKIDLLHYSSSLIKPASEFKGVKVADIIDIALMKLVTVGSRGSKKDFIDLYFIAQKIISLEELFALLPKKFVGINYEPYHLILGLQYFRDADENPMPKMFELVKWLVVKKFFEKEAKKLV
;
A
#
# COMPACT_ATOMS: atom_id res chain seq x y z
N MET A 1 3.01 -5.57 23.54
CA MET A 1 2.48 -4.48 22.67
C MET A 1 3.69 -3.78 22.05
N LYS A 2 3.74 -3.64 20.72
CA LYS A 2 4.82 -2.93 20.01
C LYS A 2 4.32 -1.55 19.58
N ILE A 3 5.09 -0.50 19.82
CA ILE A 3 4.81 0.87 19.40
C ILE A 3 6.05 1.37 18.68
N ASP A 4 5.87 1.88 17.46
CA ASP A 4 6.93 2.52 16.67
C ASP A 4 6.54 3.99 16.45
N LEU A 5 7.45 4.93 16.74
CA LEU A 5 7.26 6.37 16.50
C LEU A 5 8.23 6.83 15.42
N LEU A 6 7.70 7.35 14.33
CA LEU A 6 8.46 7.73 13.14
C LEU A 6 8.10 9.15 12.73
N HIS A 7 9.12 9.94 12.39
CA HIS A 7 8.94 11.25 11.80
C HIS A 7 9.03 11.13 10.27
N TYR A 8 7.98 11.51 9.57
CA TYR A 8 7.94 11.57 8.11
C TYR A 8 7.89 13.02 7.65
N SER A 9 8.76 13.40 6.71
CA SER A 9 8.80 14.74 6.12
C SER A 9 7.67 14.99 5.10
N SER A 10 7.01 13.94 4.64
CA SER A 10 5.89 14.02 3.70
C SER A 10 4.59 14.45 4.41
N SER A 11 3.96 15.50 3.91
CA SER A 11 2.64 15.94 4.37
C SER A 11 1.54 14.91 4.06
N LEU A 12 0.42 14.99 4.78
CA LEU A 12 -0.80 14.27 4.40
C LEU A 12 -1.43 14.93 3.17
N ILE A 13 -1.91 14.12 2.21
CA ILE A 13 -2.67 14.65 1.06
C ILE A 13 -4.08 15.03 1.50
N LYS A 14 -4.66 14.25 2.40
CA LYS A 14 -6.02 14.45 2.93
C LYS A 14 -5.94 14.80 4.42
N PRO A 15 -6.88 15.59 4.95
CA PRO A 15 -6.92 15.88 6.38
C PRO A 15 -7.10 14.60 7.18
N ALA A 16 -6.40 14.48 8.31
CA ALA A 16 -6.61 13.37 9.24
C ALA A 16 -8.01 13.44 9.85
N SER A 17 -8.62 12.27 10.05
CA SER A 17 -9.87 12.13 10.81
C SER A 17 -9.58 11.94 12.30
N GLU A 18 -10.56 12.21 13.15
CA GLU A 18 -10.44 11.95 14.59
C GLU A 18 -11.15 10.64 14.94
N PHE A 19 -10.45 9.76 15.64
CA PHE A 19 -11.00 8.53 16.17
C PHE A 19 -10.58 8.35 17.62
N LYS A 20 -11.56 8.43 18.54
CA LYS A 20 -11.35 8.29 19.99
C LYS A 20 -10.23 9.21 20.54
N GLY A 21 -10.20 10.47 20.09
CA GLY A 21 -9.19 11.46 20.51
C GLY A 21 -7.82 11.32 19.83
N VAL A 22 -7.67 10.40 18.86
CA VAL A 22 -6.44 10.21 18.09
C VAL A 22 -6.67 10.61 16.65
N LYS A 23 -5.73 11.36 16.08
CA LYS A 23 -5.74 11.68 14.64
C LYS A 23 -5.32 10.45 13.84
N VAL A 24 -6.16 10.03 12.90
CA VAL A 24 -5.95 8.89 12.01
C VAL A 24 -5.83 9.41 10.59
N ALA A 25 -4.76 9.00 9.90
CA ALA A 25 -4.54 9.35 8.51
C ALA A 25 -5.70 8.86 7.62
N ASP A 26 -6.00 9.61 6.58
CA ASP A 26 -6.97 9.21 5.58
C ASP A 26 -6.55 7.91 4.88
N ILE A 27 -7.53 7.12 4.44
CA ILE A 27 -7.28 5.84 3.80
C ILE A 27 -6.41 5.98 2.55
N ILE A 28 -6.48 7.10 1.82
CA ILE A 28 -5.65 7.38 0.65
C ILE A 28 -4.18 7.56 1.06
N ASP A 29 -3.91 8.28 2.14
CA ASP A 29 -2.56 8.43 2.68
C ASP A 29 -2.00 7.09 3.19
N ILE A 30 -2.82 6.26 3.83
CA ILE A 30 -2.45 4.90 4.25
C ILE A 30 -2.16 4.02 3.02
N ALA A 31 -2.97 4.12 1.98
CA ALA A 31 -2.80 3.37 0.74
C ALA A 31 -1.48 3.69 0.03
N LEU A 32 -1.10 4.96 -0.03
CA LEU A 32 0.17 5.41 -0.60
C LEU A 32 1.36 4.87 0.19
N MET A 33 1.27 4.85 1.53
CA MET A 33 2.28 4.23 2.38
C MET A 33 2.36 2.71 2.15
N LYS A 34 1.23 2.03 1.98
CA LYS A 34 1.19 0.60 1.63
C LYS A 34 1.78 0.34 0.24
N LEU A 35 1.49 1.18 -0.74
CA LEU A 35 2.03 1.07 -2.10
C LEU A 35 3.57 1.12 -2.10
N VAL A 36 4.18 2.08 -1.40
CA VAL A 36 5.64 2.16 -1.28
C VAL A 36 6.23 0.97 -0.51
N THR A 37 5.53 0.52 0.54
CA THR A 37 5.96 -0.67 1.32
C THR A 37 5.93 -1.93 0.47
N VAL A 38 4.85 -2.15 -0.28
CA VAL A 38 4.67 -3.29 -1.19
C VAL A 38 5.67 -3.23 -2.34
N GLY A 39 5.87 -2.06 -2.94
CA GLY A 39 6.85 -1.85 -4.02
C GLY A 39 8.31 -2.03 -3.59
N SER A 40 8.59 -2.18 -2.29
CA SER A 40 9.92 -2.48 -1.75
C SER A 40 9.99 -3.90 -1.17
N ARG A 41 9.62 -4.08 0.11
CA ARG A 41 9.61 -5.37 0.81
C ARG A 41 8.34 -5.54 1.64
N GLY A 42 7.21 -5.67 0.92
CA GLY A 42 5.90 -5.83 1.56
C GLY A 42 5.72 -7.19 2.21
N SER A 43 5.14 -7.21 3.40
CA SER A 43 4.67 -8.44 4.03
C SER A 43 3.34 -8.90 3.42
N LYS A 44 2.93 -10.16 3.64
CA LYS A 44 1.66 -10.68 3.11
C LYS A 44 0.45 -9.82 3.52
N LYS A 45 0.45 -9.26 4.74
CA LYS A 45 -0.60 -8.33 5.20
C LYS A 45 -0.61 -7.01 4.41
N ASP A 46 0.55 -6.48 4.01
CA ASP A 46 0.62 -5.20 3.30
C ASP A 46 0.03 -5.32 1.90
N PHE A 47 0.30 -6.43 1.21
CA PHE A 47 -0.34 -6.76 -0.06
C PHE A 47 -1.85 -6.94 0.09
N ILE A 48 -2.31 -7.64 1.14
CA ILE A 48 -3.75 -7.85 1.38
C ILE A 48 -4.46 -6.53 1.69
N ASP A 49 -3.87 -5.69 2.55
CA ASP A 49 -4.42 -4.36 2.88
C ASP A 49 -4.55 -3.52 1.61
N LEU A 50 -3.47 -3.43 0.82
CA LEU A 50 -3.47 -2.68 -0.43
C LEU A 50 -4.45 -3.25 -1.46
N TYR A 51 -4.59 -4.58 -1.54
CA TYR A 51 -5.58 -5.24 -2.40
C TYR A 51 -7.01 -4.80 -2.06
N PHE A 52 -7.39 -4.82 -0.79
CA PHE A 52 -8.75 -4.43 -0.39
C PHE A 52 -9.01 -2.95 -0.59
N ILE A 53 -8.02 -2.09 -0.32
CA ILE A 53 -8.13 -0.66 -0.62
C ILE A 53 -8.29 -0.47 -2.13
N ALA A 54 -7.47 -1.16 -2.93
CA ALA A 54 -7.48 -1.04 -4.38
C ALA A 54 -8.81 -1.49 -5.01
N GLN A 55 -9.46 -2.49 -4.40
CA GLN A 55 -10.75 -3.01 -4.85
C GLN A 55 -11.93 -2.12 -4.48
N LYS A 56 -11.86 -1.39 -3.37
CA LYS A 56 -13.04 -0.76 -2.76
C LYS A 56 -13.02 0.76 -2.78
N ILE A 57 -11.85 1.38 -2.83
CA ILE A 57 -11.67 2.80 -2.54
C ILE A 57 -11.04 3.56 -3.71
N ILE A 58 -9.91 3.09 -4.23
CA ILE A 58 -9.12 3.81 -5.23
C ILE A 58 -8.27 2.82 -6.04
N SER A 59 -8.20 2.95 -7.36
CA SER A 59 -7.39 2.04 -8.19
C SER A 59 -5.88 2.22 -7.94
N LEU A 60 -5.08 1.21 -8.32
CA LEU A 60 -3.62 1.36 -8.26
C LEU A 60 -3.14 2.49 -9.20
N GLU A 61 -3.72 2.62 -10.38
CA GLU A 61 -3.40 3.71 -11.33
C GLU A 61 -3.57 5.09 -10.70
N GLU A 62 -4.72 5.33 -10.04
CA GLU A 62 -4.97 6.59 -9.32
C GLU A 62 -4.01 6.79 -8.15
N LEU A 63 -3.63 5.72 -7.43
CA LEU A 63 -2.62 5.82 -6.37
C LEU A 63 -1.23 6.20 -6.93
N PHE A 64 -0.82 5.62 -8.06
CA PHE A 64 0.42 6.01 -8.74
C PHE A 64 0.39 7.49 -9.16
N ALA A 65 -0.75 7.99 -9.65
CA ALA A 65 -0.93 9.41 -9.99
C ALA A 65 -0.85 10.35 -8.77
N LEU A 66 -1.08 9.84 -7.55
CA LEU A 66 -0.98 10.60 -6.30
C LEU A 66 0.40 10.55 -5.64
N LEU A 67 1.29 9.64 -6.03
CA LEU A 67 2.65 9.53 -5.46
C LEU A 67 3.43 10.85 -5.47
N PRO A 68 3.48 11.62 -6.59
CA PRO A 68 4.25 12.87 -6.61
C PRO A 68 3.72 13.92 -5.65
N LYS A 69 2.40 13.89 -5.35
CA LYS A 69 1.78 14.79 -4.37
C LYS A 69 2.13 14.40 -2.94
N LYS A 70 2.23 13.10 -2.66
CA LYS A 70 2.58 12.60 -1.32
C LYS A 70 4.04 12.88 -0.99
N PHE A 71 4.92 12.62 -1.95
CA PHE A 71 6.35 12.57 -1.73
C PHE A 71 7.08 13.65 -2.52
N VAL A 72 6.69 14.91 -2.27
CA VAL A 72 7.29 16.08 -2.92
C VAL A 72 8.79 16.12 -2.68
N GLY A 73 9.56 16.29 -3.76
CA GLY A 73 11.03 16.40 -3.69
C GLY A 73 11.77 15.06 -3.57
N ILE A 74 11.06 13.93 -3.51
CA ILE A 74 11.67 12.60 -3.60
C ILE A 74 11.52 12.11 -5.03
N ASN A 75 12.65 11.81 -5.69
CA ASN A 75 12.64 11.22 -7.01
C ASN A 75 12.29 9.72 -6.90
N TYR A 76 10.99 9.40 -6.93
CA TYR A 76 10.54 8.03 -7.04
C TYR A 76 10.52 7.63 -8.51
N GLU A 77 11.22 6.57 -8.85
CA GLU A 77 11.09 5.92 -10.15
C GLU A 77 9.87 4.98 -10.08
N PRO A 78 8.72 5.32 -10.70
CA PRO A 78 7.48 4.54 -10.57
C PRO A 78 7.67 3.10 -11.04
N TYR A 79 8.56 2.90 -12.02
CA TYR A 79 8.90 1.59 -12.56
C TYR A 79 9.41 0.61 -11.48
N HIS A 80 10.25 1.08 -10.55
CA HIS A 80 10.74 0.22 -9.46
C HIS A 80 9.62 -0.26 -8.55
N LEU A 81 8.63 0.59 -8.25
CA LEU A 81 7.48 0.21 -7.44
C LEU A 81 6.59 -0.80 -8.19
N ILE A 82 6.38 -0.61 -9.49
CA ILE A 82 5.60 -1.53 -10.35
C ILE A 82 6.25 -2.91 -10.39
N LEU A 83 7.58 -3.00 -10.49
CA LEU A 83 8.30 -4.27 -10.38
C LEU A 83 8.09 -4.93 -9.01
N GLY A 84 8.14 -4.15 -7.93
CA GLY A 84 7.89 -4.63 -6.58
C GLY A 84 6.50 -5.22 -6.36
N LEU A 85 5.47 -4.73 -7.08
CA LEU A 85 4.11 -5.31 -7.03
C LEU A 85 4.07 -6.78 -7.45
N GLN A 86 5.06 -7.24 -8.22
CA GLN A 86 5.17 -8.61 -8.72
C GLN A 86 6.18 -9.46 -7.92
N TYR A 87 6.84 -8.87 -6.91
CA TYR A 87 7.84 -9.54 -6.09
C TYR A 87 7.23 -10.06 -4.79
N PHE A 88 6.88 -11.36 -4.77
CA PHE A 88 6.17 -11.98 -3.65
C PHE A 88 7.05 -12.77 -2.67
N ARG A 89 8.36 -12.88 -2.91
CA ARG A 89 9.24 -13.79 -2.15
C ARG A 89 9.14 -13.57 -0.64
N ASP A 90 9.34 -12.33 -0.20
CA ASP A 90 9.33 -11.99 1.23
C ASP A 90 7.92 -12.12 1.82
N ALA A 91 6.90 -11.80 1.04
CA ALA A 91 5.51 -11.95 1.44
C ALA A 91 5.13 -13.44 1.58
N ASP A 92 5.59 -14.32 0.69
CA ASP A 92 5.27 -15.75 0.66
C ASP A 92 5.65 -16.45 1.98
N GLU A 93 6.76 -16.06 2.61
CA GLU A 93 7.25 -16.60 3.88
C GLU A 93 6.39 -16.22 5.11
N ASN A 94 5.53 -15.20 4.99
CA ASN A 94 4.73 -14.73 6.13
C ASN A 94 3.45 -15.58 6.29
N PRO A 95 2.93 -15.81 7.50
CA PRO A 95 1.64 -16.47 7.66
C PRO A 95 0.50 -15.60 7.09
N MET A 96 -0.62 -16.23 6.72
CA MET A 96 -1.86 -15.49 6.45
C MET A 96 -2.27 -14.73 7.72
N PRO A 97 -2.59 -13.42 7.64
CA PRO A 97 -3.09 -12.67 8.79
C PRO A 97 -4.50 -13.15 9.19
N LYS A 98 -4.94 -12.77 10.39
CA LYS A 98 -6.34 -12.94 10.79
C LYS A 98 -7.21 -11.98 9.97
N MET A 99 -8.18 -12.53 9.25
CA MET A 99 -8.98 -11.80 8.27
C MET A 99 -10.42 -11.63 8.73
N PHE A 100 -10.98 -10.42 8.54
CA PHE A 100 -12.43 -10.19 8.61
C PHE A 100 -13.11 -10.63 7.32
N GLU A 101 -12.47 -10.36 6.17
CA GLU A 101 -12.92 -10.77 4.86
C GLU A 101 -11.94 -11.77 4.26
N LEU A 102 -12.43 -12.97 3.95
CA LEU A 102 -11.58 -14.06 3.48
C LEU A 102 -11.13 -13.81 2.04
N VAL A 103 -9.83 -13.90 1.82
CA VAL A 103 -9.22 -13.90 0.48
C VAL A 103 -8.11 -14.94 0.43
N LYS A 104 -8.02 -15.67 -0.69
CA LYS A 104 -6.91 -16.58 -0.93
C LYS A 104 -5.71 -15.78 -1.40
N TRP A 105 -4.53 -16.06 -0.85
CA TRP A 105 -3.29 -15.38 -1.24
C TRP A 105 -3.04 -15.39 -2.76
N LEU A 106 -3.36 -16.50 -3.43
CA LEU A 106 -3.22 -16.61 -4.89
C LEU A 106 -4.09 -15.60 -5.67
N VAL A 107 -5.25 -15.21 -5.14
CA VAL A 107 -6.12 -14.18 -5.76
C VAL A 107 -5.44 -12.82 -5.69
N VAL A 108 -4.82 -12.51 -4.55
CA VAL A 108 -4.09 -11.26 -4.34
C VAL A 108 -2.89 -11.17 -5.28
N LYS A 109 -2.09 -12.25 -5.40
CA LYS A 109 -0.94 -12.28 -6.34
C LYS A 109 -1.38 -12.02 -7.78
N LYS A 110 -2.40 -12.75 -8.25
CA LYS A 110 -2.94 -12.58 -9.61
C LYS A 110 -3.48 -11.17 -9.86
N PHE A 111 -4.07 -10.53 -8.84
CA PHE A 111 -4.50 -9.14 -8.94
C PHE A 111 -3.30 -8.22 -9.20
N PHE A 112 -2.25 -8.27 -8.38
CA PHE A 112 -1.09 -7.39 -8.54
C PHE A 112 -0.31 -7.66 -9.84
N GLU A 113 -0.16 -8.93 -10.25
CA GLU A 113 0.43 -9.27 -11.55
C GLU A 113 -0.36 -8.67 -12.73
N LYS A 114 -1.70 -8.67 -12.64
CA LYS A 114 -2.56 -8.08 -13.67
C LYS A 114 -2.47 -6.56 -13.67
N GLU A 115 -2.54 -5.93 -12.50
CA GLU A 115 -2.49 -4.46 -12.38
C GLU A 115 -1.12 -3.92 -12.79
N ALA A 116 -0.02 -4.58 -12.39
CA ALA A 116 1.32 -4.18 -12.79
C ALA A 116 1.49 -4.14 -14.31
N LYS A 117 0.90 -5.09 -15.05
CA LYS A 117 0.94 -5.10 -16.53
C LYS A 117 0.18 -3.94 -17.19
N LYS A 118 -0.79 -3.34 -16.51
CA LYS A 118 -1.54 -2.18 -17.02
C LYS A 118 -0.80 -0.85 -16.79
N LEU A 119 0.12 -0.84 -15.83
CA LEU A 119 0.87 0.35 -15.41
C LEU A 119 2.18 0.53 -16.18
N VAL A 120 2.54 -0.43 -17.05
CA VAL A 120 3.72 -0.41 -17.93
C VAL A 120 3.33 0.03 -19.33
#